data_AF-A0A6S5RXP0-F1
#
_entry.id   AF-A0A6S5RXP0-F1
#
_cell.length_a   1.000
_cell.length_b   1.000
_cell.length_c   1.000
_cell.angle_alpha   90.00
_cell.angle_beta   90.00
_cell.angle_gamma   90.00
#
_symmetry.space_group_name_H-M   'P 1'
#
loop_
_entity.id
_entity.type
_entity.pdbx_description
1 polymer ?
#
loop_
_entity_poly.entity_id
_entity_poly.type
_entity_poly.pdbx_seq_one_letter_code
_entity_poly.pdbx_strand_id
1 'polypeptide(L)'
;MRTLSNIILWITAAFASNTMAETLHLKIQDSIKETLITSGLCKSLKDCAEKKYIYSEHSNGIYLNFYKITEKRHIAAIASTAVNEALSQEEKIPLILNFYEKDHEEYTNIKSFFKKPLTTIKVE
;
A
#
# COMPACT_ATOMS: atom_id res chain seq x y z
N MET A 1 38.62 -19.75 -9.94
CA MET A 1 38.20 -18.41 -9.47
C MET A 1 36.97 -17.96 -10.24
N ARG A 2 35.77 -18.35 -9.81
CA ARG A 2 34.47 -17.92 -10.38
C ARG A 2 33.43 -17.95 -9.26
N THR A 3 33.54 -17.07 -8.27
CA THR A 3 32.59 -17.06 -7.14
C THR A 3 32.26 -15.67 -6.62
N LEU A 4 33.09 -14.65 -6.85
CA LEU A 4 32.82 -13.30 -6.32
C LEU A 4 31.96 -12.44 -7.26
N SER A 5 32.10 -12.58 -8.59
CA SER A 5 31.32 -11.77 -9.54
C SER A 5 29.82 -12.06 -9.51
N ASN A 6 29.41 -13.30 -9.23
CA ASN A 6 27.98 -13.61 -9.11
C ASN A 6 27.39 -13.02 -7.82
N ILE A 7 28.08 -13.16 -6.68
CA ILE A 7 27.58 -12.68 -5.38
C ILE A 7 27.37 -11.16 -5.38
N ILE A 8 28.29 -10.40 -5.98
CA ILE A 8 28.18 -8.94 -6.08
C ILE A 8 26.96 -8.54 -6.93
N LEU A 9 26.69 -9.26 -8.03
CA LEU A 9 25.56 -9.00 -8.92
C LEU A 9 24.19 -9.20 -8.22
N TRP A 10 24.07 -10.27 -7.42
CA TRP A 10 22.85 -10.56 -6.65
C TRP A 10 22.59 -9.53 -5.55
N ILE A 11 23.64 -9.06 -4.86
CA ILE A 11 23.51 -8.04 -3.81
C ILE A 11 23.06 -6.71 -4.42
N THR A 12 23.64 -6.29 -5.55
CA THR A 12 23.24 -5.04 -6.21
C THR A 12 21.81 -5.07 -6.75
N ALA A 13 21.36 -6.22 -7.26
CA ALA A 13 19.99 -6.37 -7.75
C ALA A 13 18.95 -6.32 -6.61
N ALA A 14 19.22 -7.01 -5.49
CA ALA A 14 18.33 -6.99 -4.32
C ALA A 14 18.26 -5.61 -3.65
N PHE A 15 19.36 -4.86 -3.60
CA PHE A 15 19.35 -3.49 -3.10
C PHE A 15 18.58 -2.54 -4.04
N ALA A 16 18.79 -2.64 -5.36
CA ALA A 16 18.05 -1.83 -6.32
C ALA A 16 16.55 -2.13 -6.31
N SER A 17 16.14 -3.40 -6.24
CA SER A 17 14.73 -3.80 -6.15
C SER A 17 14.06 -3.27 -4.88
N ASN A 18 14.76 -3.32 -3.74
CA ASN A 18 14.24 -2.78 -2.48
C ASN A 18 14.03 -1.25 -2.57
N THR A 19 14.97 -0.53 -3.19
CA THR A 19 14.88 0.93 -3.33
C THR A 19 13.76 1.35 -4.29
N MET A 20 13.55 0.60 -5.38
CA MET A 20 12.45 0.84 -6.33
C MET A 20 11.10 0.55 -5.69
N ALA A 21 10.98 -0.55 -4.94
CA ALA A 21 9.75 -0.91 -4.25
C ALA A 21 9.38 0.10 -3.15
N GLU A 22 10.35 0.64 -2.41
CA GLU A 22 10.13 1.73 -1.45
C GLU A 22 9.67 3.02 -2.13
N THR A 23 10.29 3.37 -3.27
CA THR A 23 9.92 4.58 -4.02
C THR A 23 8.51 4.46 -4.59
N LEU A 24 8.16 3.30 -5.17
CA LEU A 24 6.82 3.02 -5.66
C LEU A 24 5.79 3.05 -4.52
N HIS A 25 6.13 2.47 -3.37
CA HIS A 25 5.27 2.50 -2.19
C HIS A 25 4.91 3.92 -1.78
N LEU A 26 5.91 4.79 -1.65
CA LEU A 26 5.70 6.19 -1.28
C LEU A 26 4.85 6.91 -2.34
N LYS A 27 5.14 6.69 -3.63
CA LYS A 27 4.36 7.27 -4.72
C LYS A 27 2.90 6.85 -4.69
N ILE A 28 2.62 5.55 -4.54
CA ILE A 28 1.25 5.03 -4.40
C ILE A 28 0.55 5.68 -3.20
N GLN A 29 1.23 5.78 -2.05
CA GLN A 29 0.64 6.42 -0.88
C GLN A 29 0.28 7.88 -1.13
N ASP A 30 1.15 8.63 -1.78
CA ASP A 30 0.91 10.05 -2.03
C ASP A 30 -0.23 10.25 -3.05
N SER A 31 -0.25 9.50 -4.16
CA SER A 31 -1.37 9.52 -5.11
C SER A 31 -2.71 9.14 -4.45
N ILE A 32 -2.70 8.18 -3.51
CA ILE A 32 -3.90 7.82 -2.76
C ILE A 32 -4.32 8.94 -1.81
N LYS A 33 -3.41 9.61 -1.09
CA LYS A 33 -3.77 10.74 -0.22
C LYS A 33 -4.42 11.86 -1.03
N GLU A 34 -3.90 12.16 -2.23
CA GLU A 34 -4.53 13.12 -3.15
C GLU A 34 -5.93 12.67 -3.59
N THR A 35 -6.08 11.37 -3.88
CA THR A 35 -7.39 10.78 -4.21
C THR A 35 -8.39 10.92 -3.05
N LEU A 36 -7.95 10.71 -1.81
CA LEU A 36 -8.78 10.87 -0.61
C LEU A 36 -9.21 12.33 -0.39
N ILE A 37 -8.34 13.29 -0.70
CA ILE A 37 -8.66 14.72 -0.63
C ILE A 37 -9.70 15.08 -1.70
N THR A 38 -9.44 14.70 -2.95
CA THR A 38 -10.36 14.94 -4.08
C THR A 38 -11.73 14.29 -3.86
N SER A 39 -11.74 13.14 -3.18
CA SER A 39 -12.96 12.41 -2.82
C SER A 39 -13.72 13.00 -1.62
N GLY A 40 -13.16 14.00 -0.94
CA GLY A 40 -13.76 14.63 0.24
C GLY A 40 -13.63 13.85 1.55
N LEU A 41 -12.89 12.74 1.57
CA LEU A 41 -12.60 11.99 2.80
C LEU A 41 -11.57 12.71 3.68
N CYS A 42 -10.65 13.44 3.03
CA CYS A 42 -9.71 14.33 3.69
C CYS A 42 -9.89 15.77 3.23
N LYS A 43 -9.64 16.74 4.11
CA LYS A 43 -9.58 18.16 3.75
C LYS A 43 -8.21 18.59 3.25
N SER A 44 -7.16 17.89 3.67
CA SER A 44 -5.75 18.17 3.35
C SER A 44 -4.89 16.94 3.60
N LEU A 45 -3.63 16.97 3.20
CA LEU A 45 -2.66 15.91 3.50
C LEU A 45 -2.49 15.71 5.01
N LYS A 46 -2.50 16.81 5.78
CA LYS A 46 -2.42 16.77 7.24
C LYS A 46 -3.63 16.05 7.86
N ASP A 47 -4.85 16.36 7.40
CA ASP A 47 -6.07 15.70 7.86
C ASP A 47 -6.05 14.19 7.54
N CYS A 48 -5.55 13.80 6.36
CA CYS A 48 -5.35 12.40 6.00
C CYS A 48 -4.38 11.67 6.94
N ALA A 49 -3.27 12.30 7.32
CA ALA A 49 -2.31 11.71 8.26
C ALA A 49 -2.88 11.58 9.67
N GLU A 50 -3.61 12.60 10.16
CA GLU A 50 -4.22 12.61 11.49
C GLU A 50 -5.34 11.56 11.63
N LYS A 51 -6.12 11.34 10.58
CA LYS A 51 -7.18 10.32 10.54
C LYS A 51 -6.66 8.89 10.44
N LYS A 52 -5.36 8.71 10.15
CA LYS A 52 -4.67 7.42 10.04
C LYS A 52 -5.44 6.41 9.19
N TYR A 53 -6.03 6.86 8.08
CA TYR A 53 -6.79 5.95 7.22
C TYR A 53 -5.92 4.86 6.60
N ILE A 54 -4.64 5.12 6.42
CA ILE A 54 -3.72 4.27 5.68
C ILE A 54 -2.62 3.79 6.63
N TYR A 55 -2.45 2.48 6.69
CA TYR A 55 -1.28 1.83 7.27
C TYR A 55 -0.61 0.99 6.23
N SER A 56 0.71 0.93 6.27
CA SER A 56 1.47 0.23 5.24
C SER A 56 2.56 -0.65 5.79
N GLU A 57 2.68 -1.82 5.20
CA GLU A 57 3.74 -2.77 5.48
C GLU A 57 4.53 -3.03 4.19
N HIS A 58 5.86 -3.10 4.32
CA HIS A 58 6.77 -3.36 3.23
C HIS A 58 7.65 -4.55 3.61
N SER A 59 7.55 -5.62 2.84
CA SER A 59 8.43 -6.80 2.99
C SER A 59 8.79 -7.33 1.62
N ASN A 60 7.82 -7.90 0.90
CA ASN A 60 7.99 -8.48 -0.45
C ASN A 60 6.96 -7.91 -1.45
N GLY A 61 6.45 -6.71 -1.20
CA GLY A 61 5.36 -6.10 -1.93
C GLY A 61 4.80 -4.90 -1.18
N ILE A 62 3.80 -4.26 -1.75
CA ILE A 62 3.14 -3.08 -1.20
C ILE A 62 1.83 -3.51 -0.57
N TYR A 63 1.76 -3.43 0.75
CA TYR A 63 0.57 -3.79 1.53
C TYR A 63 -0.01 -2.52 2.14
N LEU A 64 -1.20 -2.12 1.70
CA LEU A 64 -1.90 -0.95 2.21
C LEU A 64 -3.22 -1.35 2.87
N ASN A 65 -3.36 -0.98 4.13
CA ASN A 65 -4.55 -1.22 4.95
C ASN A 65 -5.32 0.11 5.12
N PHE A 66 -6.57 0.10 4.68
CA PHE A 66 -7.50 1.23 4.72
C PHE A 66 -8.56 1.01 5.79
N TYR A 67 -8.69 1.94 6.73
CA TYR A 67 -9.65 1.85 7.82
C TYR A 67 -10.79 2.86 7.64
N LYS A 68 -12.02 2.46 7.96
CA LYS A 68 -13.26 3.28 7.85
C LYS A 68 -13.60 3.79 6.46
N ILE A 69 -13.01 3.20 5.42
CA ILE A 69 -13.38 3.45 4.03
C ILE A 69 -14.28 2.31 3.56
N THR A 70 -15.59 2.49 3.72
CA THR A 70 -16.60 1.45 3.41
C THR A 70 -17.41 1.77 2.16
N GLU A 71 -17.46 3.03 1.72
CA GLU A 71 -18.19 3.42 0.53
C GLU A 71 -17.51 2.89 -0.74
N LYS A 72 -18.27 2.15 -1.56
CA LYS A 72 -17.77 1.52 -2.80
C LYS A 72 -17.07 2.50 -3.74
N ARG A 73 -17.57 3.73 -3.86
CA ARG A 73 -16.98 4.77 -4.72
C ARG A 73 -15.56 5.13 -4.29
N HIS A 74 -15.31 5.22 -2.98
CA HIS A 74 -14.00 5.56 -2.45
C HIS A 74 -13.03 4.39 -2.57
N ILE A 75 -13.52 3.17 -2.29
CA ILE A 75 -12.75 1.93 -2.50
C ILE A 75 -12.31 1.83 -3.97
N ALA A 76 -13.23 2.03 -4.91
CA ALA A 76 -12.93 1.97 -6.34
C ALA A 76 -11.92 3.03 -6.79
N ALA A 77 -12.06 4.27 -6.29
CA ALA A 77 -11.12 5.35 -6.60
C ALA A 77 -9.71 5.02 -6.10
N ILE A 78 -9.58 4.62 -4.83
CA ILE A 78 -8.29 4.23 -4.22
C ILE A 78 -7.68 3.05 -4.99
N ALA A 79 -8.48 2.03 -5.28
CA ALA A 79 -8.02 0.86 -6.01
C ALA A 79 -7.53 1.22 -7.41
N SER A 80 -8.29 2.02 -8.15
CA SER A 80 -7.89 2.47 -9.49
C SER A 80 -6.59 3.26 -9.46
N THR A 81 -6.44 4.19 -8.52
CA THR A 81 -5.20 4.97 -8.37
C THR A 81 -4.02 4.06 -8.07
N ALA A 82 -4.14 3.18 -7.07
CA ALA A 82 -3.06 2.31 -6.66
C ALA A 82 -2.65 1.31 -7.77
N VAL A 83 -3.62 0.74 -8.47
CA VAL A 83 -3.40 -0.18 -9.60
C VAL A 83 -2.70 0.55 -10.74
N ASN A 84 -3.15 1.74 -11.12
CA ASN A 84 -2.54 2.50 -12.22
C ASN A 84 -1.08 2.87 -11.93
N GLU A 85 -0.77 3.24 -10.68
CA GLU A 85 0.60 3.50 -10.25
C GLU A 85 1.45 2.23 -10.25
N ALA A 86 0.93 1.11 -9.74
CA ALA A 86 1.64 -0.16 -9.73
C ALA A 86 1.93 -0.68 -11.16
N LEU A 87 0.97 -0.54 -12.08
CA LEU A 87 1.12 -0.95 -13.49
C LEU A 87 2.05 -0.03 -14.30
N SER A 88 2.38 1.16 -13.78
CA SER A 88 3.32 2.08 -14.44
C SER A 88 4.77 1.61 -14.37
N GLN A 89 5.05 0.53 -13.65
CA GLN A 89 6.39 0.01 -13.42
C GLN A 89 6.73 -1.13 -14.37
N GLU A 90 8.00 -1.21 -14.78
CA GLU A 90 8.51 -2.31 -15.60
C GLU A 90 8.56 -3.63 -14.80
N GLU A 91 8.85 -3.55 -13.50
CA GLU A 91 8.88 -4.69 -12.60
C GLU A 91 7.53 -4.85 -11.87
N LYS A 92 6.96 -6.06 -11.93
CA LYS A 92 5.71 -6.40 -11.25
C LYS A 92 5.95 -6.59 -9.76
N ILE A 93 5.57 -5.59 -8.98
CA ILE A 93 5.59 -5.66 -7.51
C ILE A 93 4.19 -6.00 -7.01
N PRO A 94 4.01 -7.06 -6.18
CA PRO A 94 2.71 -7.41 -5.64
C PRO A 94 2.09 -6.24 -4.86
N LEU A 95 0.85 -5.89 -5.18
CA LEU A 95 0.08 -4.86 -4.49
C LEU A 95 -1.14 -5.50 -3.82
N ILE A 96 -1.28 -5.29 -2.51
CA ILE A 96 -2.42 -5.77 -1.73
C ILE A 96 -3.06 -4.59 -1.01
N LEU A 97 -4.33 -4.35 -1.29
CA LEU A 97 -5.14 -3.32 -0.64
C LEU A 97 -6.20 -4.01 0.22
N ASN A 98 -6.20 -3.76 1.52
CA ASN A 98 -7.22 -4.27 2.44
C ASN A 98 -8.07 -3.12 2.96
N PHE A 99 -9.39 -3.29 2.95
CA PHE A 99 -10.32 -2.29 3.47
C PHE A 99 -11.05 -2.84 4.68
N TYR A 100 -11.14 -2.06 5.74
CA TYR A 100 -11.70 -2.44 7.02
C TYR A 100 -12.78 -1.46 7.46
N GLU A 101 -13.84 -1.96 8.09
CA GLU A 101 -14.97 -1.12 8.52
C GLU A 101 -14.71 -0.30 9.78
N LYS A 102 -13.72 -0.68 10.58
CA LYS A 102 -13.44 -0.10 11.91
C LYS A 102 -12.09 0.60 11.92
N ASP A 103 -11.81 1.35 13.00
CA ASP A 103 -10.51 1.99 13.22
C ASP A 103 -9.39 0.94 13.40
N HIS A 104 -8.14 1.31 13.12
CA HIS A 104 -6.99 0.41 13.25
C HIS A 104 -6.86 -0.17 14.67
N GLU A 105 -7.05 0.67 15.69
CA GLU A 105 -6.99 0.29 17.10
C GLU A 105 -8.04 -0.76 17.50
N GLU A 106 -9.16 -0.86 16.77
CA GLU A 106 -10.17 -1.89 16.98
C GLU A 106 -9.80 -3.24 16.36
N TYR A 107 -8.78 -3.31 15.50
CA TYR A 107 -8.27 -4.55 14.93
C TYR A 107 -7.02 -5.06 15.64
N THR A 108 -6.26 -4.18 16.30
CA THR A 108 -5.05 -4.56 17.05
C THR A 108 -5.32 -5.18 18.42
N ASN A 109 -6.58 -5.17 18.89
CA ASN A 109 -6.96 -5.85 20.12
C ASN A 109 -6.94 -7.39 19.95
N ILE A 110 -6.55 -8.15 20.98
CA ILE A 110 -6.45 -9.63 20.94
C ILE A 110 -7.76 -10.29 20.51
N LYS A 111 -8.92 -9.68 20.83
CA LYS A 111 -10.25 -10.18 20.46
C LYS A 111 -10.63 -9.94 18.99
N SER A 112 -9.91 -9.09 18.27
CA SER A 112 -10.21 -8.65 16.90
C SER A 112 -9.21 -9.14 15.86
N PHE A 113 -8.15 -9.82 16.30
CA PHE A 113 -7.05 -10.30 15.46
C PHE A 113 -7.50 -11.22 14.30
N PHE A 114 -8.70 -11.81 14.41
CA PHE A 114 -9.27 -12.70 13.39
C PHE A 114 -10.29 -12.01 12.46
N LYS A 115 -10.57 -10.72 12.65
CA LYS A 115 -11.53 -10.03 11.80
C LYS A 115 -10.93 -9.80 10.42
N LYS A 116 -11.61 -10.33 9.40
CA LYS A 116 -11.21 -10.21 8.00
C LYS A 116 -11.48 -8.80 7.47
N PRO A 117 -10.73 -8.34 6.45
CA PRO A 117 -11.08 -7.16 5.69
C PRO A 117 -12.50 -7.25 5.13
N LEU A 118 -13.18 -6.11 5.02
CA LEU A 118 -14.42 -5.97 4.24
C LEU A 118 -14.19 -6.40 2.80
N THR A 119 -13.07 -5.95 2.22
CA THR A 119 -12.63 -6.37 0.89
C THR A 119 -11.11 -6.33 0.79
N THR A 120 -10.57 -7.20 -0.05
CA THR A 120 -9.16 -7.26 -0.40
C THR A 120 -9.01 -7.22 -1.90
N ILE A 121 -8.15 -6.34 -2.40
CA ILE A 121 -7.80 -6.24 -3.82
C ILE A 121 -6.33 -6.64 -3.95
N LYS A 122 -6.04 -7.55 -4.87
CA LYS A 122 -4.69 -8.04 -5.15
C LYS A 122 -4.33 -7.78 -6.61
N VAL A 123 -3.11 -7.34 -6.85
CA VAL A 123 -2.52 -7.14 -8.18
C VAL A 123 -1.19 -7.90 -8.22
N GLU A 124 -1.03 -8.72 -9.26
CA GLU A 124 0.11 -9.61 -9.52
C GLU A 124 0.71 -9.37 -10.92
#